data_AF-A0A6P0XZT1-F1
#
_entry.id   AF-A0A6P0XZT1-F1
#
_cell.length_a   1.000
_cell.length_b   1.000
_cell.length_c   1.000
_cell.angle_alpha   90.00
_cell.angle_beta   90.00
_cell.angle_gamma   90.00
#
_symmetry.space_group_name_H-M   'P 1'
#
loop_
_entity.id
_entity.type
_entity.pdbx_description
1 polymer ?
#
loop_
_entity_poly.entity_id
_entity_poly.type
_entity_poly.pdbx_seq_one_letter_code
_entity_poly.pdbx_strand_id
1 'polypeptide(L)'
;MPVKTIGNVFAQVKNELTPESAYSWQIPILLSLFSWLMSLISTGFIRTLIATFGWLFLIIGVNWVTKKNSIPFGPWITGWLICVLLFGSFTGEIPPVAVVMWPLVSAGVVVFSKSLDQEINLHVPPPAARLELVILIGTQLLLSCWLQFYFVTQN
;
A
#
# COMPACT_ATOMS: atom_id res chain seq x y z
N MET A 1 -30.75 -13.44 14.00
CA MET A 1 -30.37 -13.97 12.67
C MET A 1 -29.02 -13.45 12.09
N PRO A 2 -27.98 -12.99 12.84
CA PRO A 2 -26.71 -12.55 12.22
C PRO A 2 -25.58 -13.61 12.14
N VAL A 3 -25.69 -14.75 12.85
CA VAL A 3 -24.55 -15.67 13.05
C VAL A 3 -24.16 -16.45 11.79
N LYS A 4 -25.12 -16.76 10.90
CA LYS A 4 -24.88 -17.54 9.68
C LYS A 4 -24.05 -16.78 8.64
N THR A 5 -24.19 -15.45 8.60
CA THR A 5 -23.47 -14.59 7.65
C THR A 5 -21.98 -14.53 8.00
N ILE A 6 -21.65 -14.42 9.28
CA ILE A 6 -20.25 -14.38 9.75
C ILE A 6 -19.55 -15.70 9.45
N GLY A 7 -20.22 -16.84 9.65
CA GLY A 7 -19.67 -18.16 9.33
C GLY A 7 -19.37 -18.34 7.84
N ASN A 8 -20.25 -17.86 6.96
CA ASN A 8 -20.04 -17.96 5.51
C ASN A 8 -18.93 -17.03 5.02
N VAL A 9 -18.86 -15.79 5.54
CA VAL A 9 -17.75 -14.86 5.22
C VAL A 9 -16.43 -15.43 5.73
N PHE A 10 -16.40 -15.99 6.94
CA PHE A 10 -15.19 -16.61 7.48
C PHE A 10 -14.75 -17.84 6.67
N ALA A 11 -15.69 -18.65 6.20
CA ALA A 11 -15.40 -19.80 5.33
C ALA A 11 -14.88 -19.37 3.94
N GLN A 12 -15.45 -18.32 3.35
CA GLN A 12 -14.96 -17.75 2.08
C GLN A 12 -13.57 -17.15 2.23
N VAL A 13 -13.36 -16.34 3.27
CA VAL A 13 -12.05 -15.75 3.58
C VAL A 13 -11.02 -16.84 3.86
N LYS A 14 -11.39 -17.90 4.58
CA LYS A 14 -10.50 -19.05 4.83
C LYS A 14 -10.12 -19.76 3.54
N ASN A 15 -11.08 -20.07 2.66
CA ASN A 15 -10.78 -20.73 1.39
C ASN A 15 -9.92 -19.84 0.48
N GLU A 16 -10.17 -18.53 0.48
CA GLU A 16 -9.39 -17.55 -0.30
C GLU A 16 -8.01 -17.25 0.32
N LEU A 17 -7.81 -17.48 1.63
CA LEU A 17 -6.51 -17.36 2.30
C LEU A 17 -5.71 -18.67 2.33
N THR A 18 -6.31 -19.80 1.97
CA THR A 18 -5.59 -21.07 1.94
C THR A 18 -4.67 -21.06 0.73
N PRO A 19 -3.34 -21.18 0.90
CA PRO A 19 -2.41 -21.03 -0.20
C PRO A 19 -2.48 -22.20 -1.16
N GLU A 20 -2.83 -21.93 -2.41
CA GLU A 20 -2.78 -22.90 -3.52
C GLU A 20 -1.32 -23.16 -3.94
N SER A 21 -0.38 -22.25 -3.62
CA SER A 21 1.05 -22.41 -3.88
C SER A 21 1.93 -21.55 -2.94
N ALA A 22 3.15 -22.01 -2.67
CA ALA A 22 4.13 -21.35 -1.79
C ALA A 22 4.60 -19.95 -2.25
N TYR A 23 4.29 -19.55 -3.49
CA TYR A 23 4.67 -18.26 -4.08
C TYR A 23 3.42 -17.40 -4.37
N SER A 24 2.61 -17.18 -3.33
CA SER A 24 1.33 -16.46 -3.44
C SER A 24 1.35 -15.16 -2.64
N TRP A 25 0.59 -14.16 -3.12
CA TRP A 25 0.34 -12.87 -2.45
C TRP A 25 -0.20 -13.00 -1.02
N GLN A 26 -0.73 -14.18 -0.66
CA GLN A 26 -1.22 -14.49 0.68
C GLN A 26 -0.08 -14.59 1.71
N ILE A 27 1.12 -15.05 1.31
CA ILE A 27 2.27 -15.20 2.20
C ILE A 27 2.69 -13.87 2.83
N PRO A 28 2.97 -12.79 2.08
CA PRO A 28 3.33 -11.50 2.69
C PRO A 28 2.19 -10.93 3.56
N ILE A 29 0.92 -11.15 3.21
CA ILE A 29 -0.20 -10.72 4.07
C ILE A 29 -0.24 -11.51 5.39
N LEU A 30 0.00 -12.82 5.33
CA LEU A 30 0.04 -13.68 6.51
C LEU A 30 1.24 -13.33 7.40
N LEU A 31 2.41 -13.07 6.80
CA LEU A 31 3.60 -12.59 7.51
C LEU A 31 3.33 -11.24 8.18
N SER A 32 2.65 -10.32 7.50
CA SER A 32 2.23 -9.05 8.09
C SER A 32 1.38 -9.27 9.34
N LEU A 33 0.36 -10.12 9.23
CA LEU A 33 -0.53 -10.42 10.35
C LEU A 33 0.22 -11.08 11.52
N PHE A 34 1.12 -12.01 11.21
CA PHE A 34 1.97 -12.67 12.20
C PHE A 34 2.91 -11.68 12.90
N SER A 35 3.59 -10.81 12.14
CA SER A 35 4.44 -9.76 12.71
C SER A 35 3.62 -8.82 13.57
N TRP A 36 2.43 -8.41 13.12
CA TRP A 36 1.55 -7.55 13.92
C TRP A 36 1.14 -8.22 15.24
N LEU A 37 0.80 -9.51 15.23
CA LEU A 37 0.52 -10.28 16.44
C LEU A 37 1.73 -10.35 17.38
N MET A 38 2.92 -10.61 16.84
CA MET A 38 4.14 -10.65 17.67
C MET A 38 4.53 -9.27 18.23
N SER A 39 4.20 -8.20 17.52
CA SER A 39 4.35 -6.83 18.02
C SER A 39 3.48 -6.57 19.26
N LEU A 40 2.33 -7.22 19.42
CA LEU A 40 1.47 -7.03 20.61
C LEU A 40 2.09 -7.63 21.88
N ILE A 41 2.87 -8.70 21.73
CA ILE A 41 3.50 -9.43 22.84
C ILE A 41 4.90 -8.85 23.15
N SER A 42 5.49 -8.14 22.20
CA SER A 42 6.81 -7.53 22.32
C SER A 42 6.77 -6.16 23.01
N THR A 43 7.90 -5.73 23.58
CA THR A 43 8.03 -4.44 24.26
C THR A 43 9.23 -3.64 23.73
N GLY A 44 9.16 -2.31 23.89
CA GLY A 44 10.24 -1.39 23.54
C GLY A 44 10.55 -1.31 22.04
N PHE A 45 11.84 -1.22 21.71
CA PHE A 45 12.33 -1.05 20.33
C PHE A 45 11.97 -2.23 19.42
N ILE A 46 12.01 -3.45 19.96
CA ILE A 46 11.73 -4.69 19.22
C ILE A 46 10.28 -4.68 18.70
N ARG A 47 9.33 -4.19 19.50
CA ARG A 47 7.95 -3.99 19.08
C ARG A 47 7.84 -3.10 17.83
N THR A 48 8.57 -1.99 17.82
CA THR A 48 8.54 -1.02 16.70
C THR A 48 9.15 -1.62 15.43
N LEU A 49 10.26 -2.35 15.55
CA LEU A 49 10.86 -3.08 14.42
C LEU A 49 9.89 -4.11 13.84
N ILE A 50 9.31 -4.97 14.68
CA ILE A 50 8.39 -6.02 14.25
C ILE A 50 7.14 -5.40 13.60
N ALA A 51 6.59 -4.34 14.18
CA ALA A 51 5.46 -3.62 13.60
C ALA A 51 5.82 -3.05 12.21
N THR A 52 7.01 -2.46 12.06
CA THR A 52 7.49 -1.90 10.79
C THR A 52 7.61 -3.00 9.72
N PHE A 53 8.19 -4.15 10.07
CA PHE A 53 8.23 -5.31 9.17
C PHE A 53 6.84 -5.82 8.82
N GLY A 54 5.91 -5.81 9.78
CA GLY A 54 4.50 -6.15 9.53
C GLY A 54 3.90 -5.26 8.45
N TRP A 55 4.01 -3.94 8.60
CA TRP A 55 3.54 -2.97 7.61
C TRP A 55 4.23 -3.12 6.25
N LEU A 56 5.54 -3.38 6.20
CA LEU A 56 6.26 -3.62 4.95
C LEU A 56 5.74 -4.84 4.20
N PHE A 57 5.55 -5.97 4.89
CA PHE A 57 4.98 -7.17 4.29
C PHE A 57 3.54 -6.92 3.83
N LEU A 58 2.77 -6.11 4.57
CA LEU A 58 1.41 -5.71 4.20
C LEU A 58 1.41 -4.94 2.86
N ILE A 59 2.27 -3.93 2.73
CA ILE A 59 2.40 -3.11 1.51
C ILE A 59 2.75 -4.00 0.30
N ILE A 60 3.71 -4.91 0.46
CA ILE A 60 4.11 -5.84 -0.60
C ILE A 60 2.94 -6.74 -1.01
N GLY A 61 2.25 -7.33 -0.02
CA GLY A 61 1.10 -8.21 -0.27
C GLY A 61 -0.06 -7.49 -0.96
N VAL A 62 -0.39 -6.28 -0.50
CA VAL A 62 -1.46 -5.46 -1.09
C VAL A 62 -1.09 -5.02 -2.50
N ASN A 63 0.15 -4.63 -2.75
CA ASN A 63 0.60 -4.29 -4.11
C ASN A 63 0.50 -5.48 -5.05
N TRP A 64 0.83 -6.68 -4.58
CA TRP A 64 0.77 -7.88 -5.39
C TRP A 64 -0.68 -8.31 -5.70
N VAL A 65 -1.56 -8.40 -4.69
CA VAL A 65 -2.97 -8.78 -4.92
C VAL A 65 -3.67 -7.79 -5.85
N THR A 66 -3.34 -6.52 -5.70
CA THR A 66 -3.82 -5.43 -6.54
C THR A 66 -3.42 -5.61 -8.00
N LYS A 67 -2.13 -5.91 -8.25
CA LYS A 67 -1.62 -6.18 -9.61
C LYS A 67 -2.27 -7.43 -10.20
N LYS A 68 -2.36 -8.51 -9.41
CA LYS A 68 -2.95 -9.78 -9.83
C LYS A 68 -4.41 -9.60 -10.25
N ASN A 69 -5.18 -8.83 -9.49
CA ASN A 69 -6.60 -8.59 -9.73
C ASN A 69 -6.88 -7.36 -10.63
N SER A 70 -5.84 -6.72 -11.17
CA SER A 70 -5.95 -5.51 -12.02
C SER A 70 -6.86 -4.42 -11.43
N ILE A 71 -6.76 -4.19 -10.11
CA ILE A 71 -7.62 -3.23 -9.41
C ILE A 71 -7.18 -1.80 -9.81
N PRO A 72 -8.07 -0.97 -10.39
CA PRO A 72 -7.68 0.34 -10.94
C PRO A 72 -7.18 1.33 -9.87
N PHE A 73 -7.72 1.28 -8.65
CA PHE A 73 -7.31 2.12 -7.52
C PHE A 73 -6.20 1.52 -6.67
N GLY A 74 -5.60 0.45 -7.16
CA GLY A 74 -4.53 -0.25 -6.51
C GLY A 74 -3.35 0.58 -6.00
N PRO A 75 -2.73 1.39 -6.90
CA PRO A 75 -1.62 2.27 -6.53
C PRO A 75 -2.01 3.32 -5.48
N TRP A 76 -3.28 3.69 -5.39
CA TRP A 76 -3.78 4.62 -4.37
C TRP A 76 -3.81 3.94 -3.00
N ILE A 77 -4.31 2.70 -2.94
CA ILE A 77 -4.34 1.93 -1.69
C ILE A 77 -2.92 1.68 -1.19
N THR A 78 -2.01 1.22 -2.04
CA THR A 78 -0.61 1.00 -1.65
C THR A 78 0.10 2.29 -1.27
N GLY A 79 -0.13 3.38 -2.01
CA GLY A 79 0.37 4.70 -1.66
C GLY A 79 -0.11 5.18 -0.29
N TRP A 80 -1.38 4.90 0.06
CA TRP A 80 -1.93 5.24 1.37
C TRP A 80 -1.21 4.49 2.48
N LEU A 81 -1.04 3.17 2.33
CA LEU A 81 -0.31 2.36 3.32
C LEU A 81 1.13 2.84 3.49
N ILE A 82 1.82 3.22 2.41
CA ILE A 82 3.18 3.76 2.47
C ILE A 82 3.19 5.10 3.23
N CYS A 83 2.23 6.00 2.96
CA CYS A 83 2.10 7.26 3.68
C CYS A 83 1.81 7.04 5.17
N VAL A 84 0.91 6.11 5.51
CA VAL A 84 0.60 5.78 6.90
C VAL A 84 1.83 5.20 7.62
N LEU A 85 2.61 4.35 6.95
CA LEU A 85 3.85 3.81 7.52
C LEU A 85 4.91 4.90 7.73
N LEU A 86 5.13 5.76 6.73
CA LEU A 86 6.18 6.77 6.79
C LEU A 86 5.86 7.90 7.78
N PHE A 87 4.60 8.31 7.88
CA PHE A 87 4.22 9.47 8.67
C PHE A 87 3.46 9.10 9.96
N GLY A 88 2.59 8.09 9.90
CA GLY A 88 1.79 7.66 11.06
C GLY A 88 2.62 6.97 12.16
N SER A 89 3.74 6.33 11.81
CA SER A 89 4.64 5.70 12.79
C SER A 89 5.36 6.70 13.70
N PHE A 90 5.50 7.97 13.30
CA PHE A 90 6.19 8.99 14.09
C PHE A 90 5.27 9.76 15.04
N THR A 91 4.02 10.01 14.64
CA THR A 91 3.13 10.94 15.37
C THR A 91 1.93 10.28 16.03
N GLY A 92 1.61 9.00 15.74
CA GLY A 92 0.40 8.33 16.26
C GLY A 92 -0.92 8.86 15.68
N GLU A 93 -0.90 10.07 15.11
CA GLU A 93 -1.93 10.68 14.28
C GLU A 93 -1.45 10.75 12.83
N ILE A 94 -2.39 10.87 11.88
CA ILE A 94 -2.07 11.06 10.46
C ILE A 94 -1.85 12.57 10.24
N PRO A 95 -0.60 13.04 10.08
CA PRO A 95 -0.36 14.46 9.90
C PRO A 95 -0.90 14.92 8.53
N PRO A 96 -1.31 16.18 8.37
CA PRO A 96 -1.81 16.71 7.08
C PRO A 96 -0.85 16.46 5.91
N VAL A 97 0.46 16.48 6.18
CA VAL A 97 1.50 16.19 5.18
C VAL A 97 1.36 14.78 4.58
N ALA A 98 0.89 13.79 5.34
CA ALA A 98 0.69 12.43 4.84
C ALA A 98 -0.42 12.39 3.79
N VAL A 99 -1.50 13.15 4.00
CA VAL A 99 -2.63 13.27 3.07
C VAL A 99 -2.21 14.02 1.82
N VAL A 100 -1.41 15.09 1.97
CA VAL A 100 -0.89 15.88 0.84
C VAL A 100 0.08 15.07 -0.01
N MET A 101 0.94 14.25 0.61
CA MET A 101 1.93 13.43 -0.10
C MET A 101 1.34 12.16 -0.71
N TRP A 102 0.14 11.75 -0.30
CA TRP A 102 -0.49 10.51 -0.74
C TRP A 102 -0.64 10.38 -2.27
N PRO A 103 -1.17 11.38 -3.00
CA PRO A 103 -1.21 11.36 -4.47
C PRO A 103 0.18 11.17 -5.12
N LEU A 104 1.19 11.86 -4.59
CA LEU A 104 2.57 11.78 -5.10
C LEU A 104 3.19 10.40 -4.89
N VAL A 105 3.01 9.83 -3.69
CA VAL A 105 3.49 8.47 -3.39
C VAL A 105 2.77 7.45 -4.26
N SER A 106 1.47 7.61 -4.48
CA SER A 106 0.71 6.75 -5.38
C SER A 106 1.24 6.78 -6.82
N ALA A 107 1.54 7.97 -7.34
CA ALA A 107 2.20 8.13 -8.64
C ALA A 107 3.54 7.38 -8.67
N GLY A 108 4.33 7.52 -7.60
CA GLY A 108 5.60 6.80 -7.42
C GLY A 108 5.45 5.29 -7.49
N VAL A 109 4.40 4.71 -6.89
CA VAL A 109 4.12 3.27 -6.98
C VAL A 109 3.81 2.82 -8.42
N VAL A 110 3.07 3.64 -9.19
CA VAL A 110 2.80 3.36 -10.61
C VAL A 110 4.08 3.40 -11.43
N VAL A 111 4.89 4.45 -11.24
CA VAL A 111 6.19 4.60 -11.92
C VAL A 111 7.09 3.42 -11.59
N PHE A 112 7.24 3.09 -10.31
CA PHE A 112 8.04 1.95 -9.85
C PHE A 112 7.56 0.64 -10.46
N SER A 113 6.24 0.46 -10.56
CA SER A 113 5.65 -0.73 -11.16
C SER A 113 5.79 -0.82 -12.68
N LYS A 114 5.79 0.30 -13.40
CA LYS A 114 6.06 0.35 -14.84
C LYS A 114 7.56 0.24 -15.16
N SER A 115 8.43 0.68 -14.24
CA SER A 115 9.90 0.60 -14.40
C SER A 115 10.49 -0.76 -14.02
N LEU A 116 9.80 -1.55 -13.19
CA LEU A 116 10.12 -2.95 -12.91
C LEU A 116 9.46 -3.83 -13.97
N ASP A 117 10.16 -4.06 -15.07
CA ASP A 117 9.78 -5.10 -16.03
C ASP A 117 10.14 -6.50 -15.50
N GLN A 118 9.64 -7.53 -16.19
CA GLN A 118 9.73 -8.95 -15.79
C GLN A 118 11.18 -9.48 -15.69
N GLU A 119 12.12 -8.75 -16.28
CA GLU A 119 13.56 -8.88 -16.09
C GLU A 119 14.03 -7.59 -15.40
N ILE A 120 14.89 -7.71 -14.39
CA ILE A 120 15.40 -6.62 -13.52
C ILE A 120 16.35 -5.70 -14.33
N ASN A 121 15.92 -5.24 -15.49
CA ASN A 121 16.58 -4.31 -16.37
C ASN A 121 15.76 -3.02 -16.34
N LEU A 122 16.37 -1.93 -15.87
CA LEU A 122 15.77 -0.59 -15.93
C LEU A 122 15.58 -0.21 -17.41
N HIS A 123 14.41 -0.49 -17.97
CA HIS A 123 14.09 -0.08 -19.32
C HIS A 123 13.58 1.35 -19.30
N VAL A 124 14.18 2.23 -20.11
CA VAL A 124 13.66 3.59 -20.27
C VAL A 124 12.39 3.50 -21.12
N PRO A 125 11.21 3.89 -20.61
CA PRO A 125 9.96 3.64 -21.31
C PRO A 125 9.94 4.31 -22.70
N PRO A 126 9.21 3.73 -23.67
CA PRO A 126 9.01 4.33 -24.99
C PRO A 126 8.34 5.71 -24.90
N PRO A 127 8.54 6.60 -25.88
CA PRO A 127 8.14 8.01 -25.80
C PRO A 127 6.63 8.22 -25.52
N ALA A 128 5.77 7.33 -26.00
CA ALA A 128 4.33 7.36 -25.71
C ALA A 128 4.01 7.10 -24.22
N ALA A 129 4.68 6.12 -23.60
CA ALA A 129 4.51 5.82 -22.18
C ALA A 129 5.08 6.91 -21.26
N ARG A 130 6.06 7.69 -21.75
CA ARG A 130 6.60 8.86 -21.01
C ARG A 130 5.56 9.97 -20.88
N LEU A 131 4.79 10.24 -21.94
CA LEU A 131 3.75 11.27 -21.91
C LEU A 131 2.65 10.92 -20.90
N GLU A 132 2.19 9.66 -20.89
CA GLU A 132 1.22 9.17 -19.89
C GLU A 132 1.75 9.32 -18.46
N LEU A 133 3.02 8.99 -18.21
CA LEU A 133 3.65 9.13 -16.90
C LEU A 133 3.74 10.59 -16.47
N VAL A 134 4.10 11.50 -17.37
CA VAL A 134 4.16 12.94 -17.09
C VAL A 134 2.76 13.49 -16.78
N ILE A 135 1.73 13.09 -17.54
CA ILE A 135 0.35 13.50 -17.27
C ILE A 135 -0.13 12.94 -15.92
N LEU A 136 0.20 11.69 -15.62
CA LEU A 136 -0.15 11.05 -14.35
C LEU A 136 0.51 11.78 -13.17
N ILE A 137 1.83 11.99 -13.23
CA ILE A 137 2.57 12.73 -12.20
C ILE A 137 2.04 14.15 -12.07
N GLY A 138 1.81 14.84 -13.19
CA GLY A 138 1.26 16.20 -13.21
C GLY A 138 -0.12 16.27 -12.53
N THR A 139 -1.01 15.32 -12.83
CA THR A 139 -2.34 15.26 -12.22
C THR A 139 -2.26 14.98 -10.71
N GLN A 140 -1.39 14.06 -10.29
CA GLN A 140 -1.20 13.73 -8.87
C GLN A 140 -0.55 14.90 -8.11
N LEU A 141 0.34 15.66 -8.75
CA LEU A 141 0.95 16.87 -8.19
C LEU A 141 -0.06 18.02 -8.08
N LEU A 142 -0.96 18.14 -9.06
CA LEU A 142 -2.06 19.10 -9.03
C LEU A 142 -3.02 18.77 -7.89
N LEU A 143 -3.40 17.50 -7.71
CA LEU A 143 -4.18 17.03 -6.56
C LEU A 143 -3.48 17.32 -5.22
N SER A 144 -2.18 17.03 -5.14
CA SER A 144 -1.37 17.34 -3.95
C SER A 144 -1.38 18.84 -3.62
N CYS A 145 -1.25 19.69 -4.64
CA CYS A 145 -1.32 21.15 -4.49
C CYS A 145 -2.70 21.62 -4.00
N TRP A 146 -3.79 21.05 -4.52
CA TRP A 146 -5.14 21.33 -4.03
C TRP A 146 -5.35 20.92 -2.58
N LEU A 147 -4.85 19.75 -2.18
CA LEU A 147 -4.92 19.30 -0.79
C LEU A 147 -4.12 20.23 0.13
N GLN A 148 -2.92 20.65 -0.29
CA GLN A 148 -2.11 21.60 0.47
C GLN A 148 -2.82 22.94 0.62
N PHE A 149 -3.44 23.45 -0.45
CA PHE A 149 -4.23 24.68 -0.41
C PHE A 149 -5.38 24.58 0.59
N TYR A 150 -6.13 23.47 0.56
CA TYR A 150 -7.21 23.21 1.52
C TYR A 150 -6.73 23.32 2.97
N PHE A 151 -5.63 22.64 3.32
CA PHE A 151 -5.08 22.69 4.68
C PHE A 151 -4.56 24.08 5.06
N VAL A 152 -4.00 24.84 4.13
CA VAL A 152 -3.55 26.23 4.39
C VAL A 152 -4.75 27.16 4.61
N THR A 153 -5.84 27.00 3.87
CA THR A 153 -7.04 27.86 4.02
C THR A 153 -7.89 27.56 5.25
N GLN A 154 -7.82 26.34 5.77
CA GLN A 154 -8.56 25.93 6.98
C GLN A 154 -7.78 26.13 8.28
N ASN A 155 -6.53 26.57 8.20
CA ASN A 155 -5.68 26.89 9.33
C ASN A 155 -5.68 28.40 9.60
#